data_AF-A0A7Y5H9X1-F1
#
_entry.id   AF-A0A7Y5H9X1-F1
#
_cell.length_a   1.000
_cell.length_b   1.000
_cell.length_c   1.000
_cell.angle_alpha   90.00
_cell.angle_beta   90.00
_cell.angle_gamma   90.00
#
_symmetry.space_group_name_H-M   'P 1'
#
loop_
_entity.id
_entity.type
_entity.pdbx_description
1 polymer ?
#
loop_
_entity_poly.entity_id
_entity_poly.type
_entity_poly.pdbx_seq_one_letter_code
_entity_poly.pdbx_strand_id
1 'polypeptide(L)' 'PVLAGSGVTAKTARAVLRLCDGAIVGTALKAGGIPDGAVDAARVLEFVRRARG' A
#
# COMPACT_ATOMS: atom_id res chain seq x y z
N PRO A 1 0.67 -5.69 -17.89
CA PRO A 1 0.70 -5.67 -16.40
C PRO A 1 -0.44 -4.80 -15.87
N VAL A 2 -1.20 -5.31 -14.91
CA VAL A 2 -2.31 -4.62 -14.24
C VAL A 2 -1.84 -4.10 -12.89
N LEU A 3 -1.98 -2.80 -12.66
CA LEU A 3 -1.60 -2.13 -11.42
C LEU A 3 -2.82 -1.53 -10.73
N ALA A 4 -3.02 -1.84 -9.44
CA ALA A 4 -4.04 -1.20 -8.63
C ALA A 4 -3.57 0.17 -8.12
N GLY A 5 -4.33 1.24 -8.40
CA GLY A 5 -3.94 2.62 -8.05
C GLY A 5 -4.62 3.23 -6.81
N SER A 6 -5.79 2.72 -6.41
CA SER A 6 -6.60 3.29 -5.33
C SER A 6 -7.07 2.21 -4.34
N GLY A 7 -7.28 2.59 -3.08
CA GLY A 7 -7.82 1.70 -2.04
C GLY A 7 -6.86 0.62 -1.51
N VAL A 8 -5.61 0.62 -1.97
CA VAL A 8 -4.60 -0.34 -1.50
C VAL A 8 -4.02 0.11 -0.16
N THR A 9 -4.11 -0.75 0.85
CA THR A 9 -3.65 -0.52 2.22
C THR A 9 -2.94 -1.78 2.73
N ALA A 10 -2.27 -1.73 3.88
CA ALA A 10 -1.67 -2.93 4.48
C ALA A 10 -2.69 -4.06 4.75
N LYS A 11 -3.96 -3.71 4.97
CA LYS A 11 -5.06 -4.67 5.18
C LYS A 11 -5.53 -5.32 3.88
N THR A 12 -5.50 -4.60 2.77
CA THR A 12 -6.02 -5.07 1.47
C THR A 12 -4.93 -5.57 0.52
N ALA A 13 -3.66 -5.29 0.80
CA ALA A 13 -2.51 -5.55 -0.08
C ALA A 13 -2.50 -6.98 -0.65
N ARG A 14 -2.61 -7.99 0.21
CA ARG A 14 -2.59 -9.40 -0.23
C ARG A 14 -3.74 -9.75 -1.16
N ALA A 15 -4.96 -9.32 -0.82
CA ALA A 15 -6.14 -9.65 -1.61
C ALA A 15 -6.04 -9.00 -3.00
N VAL A 16 -5.58 -7.75 -3.07
CA VAL A 16 -5.38 -7.01 -4.31
C VAL A 16 -4.26 -7.63 -5.16
N LEU A 17 -3.11 -7.95 -4.57
CA LEU A 17 -1.97 -8.53 -5.29
C LEU A 17 -2.20 -9.98 -5.75
N ARG A 18 -3.27 -10.65 -5.31
CA ARG A 18 -3.72 -11.91 -5.92
C ARG A 18 -4.44 -11.71 -7.25
N LEU A 19 -4.87 -10.49 -7.57
CA LEU A 19 -5.67 -10.15 -8.74
C LEU A 19 -4.93 -9.22 -9.72
N CYS A 20 -3.80 -8.65 -9.30
CA CYS A 20 -3.04 -7.66 -10.06
C CYS A 20 -1.54 -7.96 -9.97
N ASP A 21 -0.78 -7.51 -10.97
CA ASP A 21 0.67 -7.67 -11.04
C ASP A 21 1.42 -6.72 -10.08
N GLY A 22 0.73 -5.69 -9.58
CA GLY A 22 1.30 -4.73 -8.64
C GLY A 22 0.30 -3.68 -8.15
N ALA A 23 0.81 -2.74 -7.36
CA ALA A 23 0.03 -1.63 -6.82
C ALA A 23 0.88 -0.35 -6.72
N ILE A 24 0.24 0.80 -6.95
CA ILE A 24 0.77 2.14 -6.68
C ILE A 24 0.06 2.65 -5.44
N VAL A 25 0.82 2.99 -4.40
CA VAL A 25 0.24 3.32 -3.08
C VAL A 25 0.71 4.69 -2.62
N GLY A 26 -0.25 5.58 -2.37
CA GLY A 26 -0.02 6.94 -1.90
C GLY A 26 -0.34 7.09 -0.41
N THR A 27 -1.48 7.74 -0.13
CA THR A 27 -1.91 8.19 1.20
C THR A 27 -1.83 7.14 2.31
N ALA A 28 -2.04 5.86 2.01
CA ALA A 28 -1.94 4.78 3.00
C ALA A 28 -0.53 4.64 3.62
N LEU A 29 0.52 5.10 2.92
CA LEU A 29 1.92 5.07 3.39
C LEU A 29 2.35 6.38 4.07
N LYS A 30 1.50 7.41 4.05
CA LYS A 30 1.81 8.72 4.66
C LYS A 30 1.40 8.77 6.12
N ALA A 31 2.15 9.54 6.91
CA ALA A 31 1.85 9.82 8.31
C ALA A 31 0.42 10.37 8.43
N GLY A 32 -0.37 9.79 9.34
CA GLY A 32 -1.78 10.16 9.52
C GLY A 32 -2.71 9.85 8.34
N GLY A 33 -2.21 9.31 7.23
CA GLY A 33 -3.01 9.17 6.01
C GLY A 33 -3.33 10.52 5.36
N ILE A 34 -2.43 11.49 5.47
CA ILE A 34 -2.63 12.84 4.92
C ILE A 34 -1.87 12.94 3.59
N PRO A 35 -2.48 13.42 2.48
CA PRO A 35 -1.84 13.53 1.18
C PRO A 35 -0.54 14.33 1.18
N ASP A 36 -0.41 15.36 2.01
CA ASP A 36 0.80 16.18 2.13
C ASP A 36 1.73 15.72 3.28
N GLY A 37 1.34 14.66 3.98
CA GLY A 37 2.13 14.09 5.06
C GLY A 37 3.43 13.46 4.55
N ALA A 38 4.44 13.44 5.43
CA ALA A 38 5.67 12.68 5.20
C ALA A 38 5.35 11.17 5.06
N VAL A 39 6.18 10.45 4.34
CA VAL A 39 6.11 8.98 4.31
C VAL A 39 6.44 8.43 5.70
N ASP A 40 5.62 7.52 6.18
CA ASP A 40 5.80 6.85 7.48
C ASP A 40 6.45 5.49 7.26
N ALA A 41 7.72 5.37 7.67
CA ALA A 41 8.51 4.16 7.47
C ALA A 41 7.88 2.92 8.11
N ALA A 42 7.23 3.05 9.27
CA ALA A 42 6.59 1.92 9.94
C ALA A 42 5.41 1.39 9.10
N ARG A 43 4.61 2.29 8.52
CA ARG A 43 3.51 1.93 7.61
C ARG A 43 4.02 1.26 6.34
N VAL A 44 5.13 1.74 5.77
CA VAL A 44 5.77 1.12 4.60
C VAL A 44 6.22 -0.30 4.91
N LEU A 45 6.92 -0.50 6.03
CA LEU A 45 7.40 -1.82 6.44
C LEU A 45 6.23 -2.78 6.68
N GLU A 46 5.17 -2.33 7.35
CA GLU A 46 3.96 -3.14 7.53
C GLU A 46 3.33 -3.52 6.19
N PHE A 47 3.18 -2.55 5.27
CA PHE A 47 2.62 -2.79 3.95
C PHE A 47 3.41 -3.85 3.18
N VAL A 48 4.73 -3.68 3.07
CA VAL A 48 5.61 -4.60 2.33
C VAL A 48 5.54 -6.01 2.94
N ARG A 49 5.56 -6.12 4.27
CA ARG A 49 5.43 -7.41 4.97
C ARG A 49 4.12 -8.10 4.61
N ARG A 50 2.99 -7.38 4.64
CA ARG A 50 1.66 -7.93 4.33
C ARG A 50 1.53 -8.32 2.85
N ALA A 51 2.11 -7.51 1.96
CA ALA A 51 2.12 -7.71 0.52
C ALA A 51 2.90 -8.96 0.09
N ARG A 52 4.01 -9.27 0.77
CA ARG A 52 4.91 -10.36 0.36
C ARG A 52 4.44 -11.77 0.69
N GLY A 53 3.74 -11.99 1.81
CA GLY A 53 3.59 -13.37 2.30
C GLY A 53 3.85 -13.48 3.78
#